data_AF-A0A1A8HYC8-F1
#
_entry.id   AF-A0A1A8HYC8-F1
#
_cell.length_a   1.000
_cell.length_b   1.000
_cell.length_c   1.000
_cell.angle_alpha   90.00
_cell.angle_beta   90.00
_cell.angle_gamma   90.00
#
_symmetry.space_group_name_H-M   'P 1'
#
loop_
_entity.id
_entity.type
_entity.pdbx_description
1 polymer ?
#
loop_
_entity_poly.entity_id
_entity_poly.type
_entity_poly.pdbx_seq_one_letter_code
_entity_poly.pdbx_strand_id
1 'polypeptide(L)'
;MDLSFLQILEKERVLEVLWRDKHLRTIEEDRIRRMKGELQELRRKGAKSYARQYGERTCARCQRPLGKLWNTGAVCRGCSHRICSRCRVGAANWKCTVCHAYREVKIRSGEWFLEEKAKKFPVTIDKSETTGEKLLKIYSVQRHISVVPPTPPP
;
A
#
# COMPACT_ATOMS: atom_id res chain seq x y z
N MET A 1 -24.48 4.66 -12.42
CA MET A 1 -25.29 5.17 -11.29
C MET A 1 -25.48 6.66 -11.54
N ASP A 2 -26.73 7.10 -11.58
CA ASP A 2 -27.13 8.48 -11.88
C ASP A 2 -27.77 9.11 -10.64
N LEU A 3 -27.42 10.36 -10.33
CA LEU A 3 -27.96 11.12 -9.19
C LEU A 3 -29.00 12.18 -9.63
N SER A 4 -29.42 12.17 -10.89
CA SER A 4 -30.39 13.13 -11.45
C SER A 4 -31.74 13.17 -10.72
N PHE A 5 -32.16 12.05 -10.13
CA PHE A 5 -33.43 11.91 -9.39
C PHE A 5 -33.38 12.46 -7.96
N LEU A 6 -32.20 12.83 -7.45
CA LEU A 6 -32.05 13.36 -6.09
C LEU A 6 -32.35 14.87 -6.06
N GLN A 7 -32.97 15.33 -4.97
CA GLN A 7 -33.11 16.76 -4.72
C GLN A 7 -31.72 17.40 -4.52
N ILE A 8 -31.64 18.72 -4.72
CA ILE A 8 -30.38 19.48 -4.65
C ILE A 8 -29.68 19.23 -3.31
N LEU A 9 -30.39 19.34 -2.18
CA LEU A 9 -29.83 19.15 -0.84
C LEU A 9 -29.36 17.70 -0.60
N GLU A 10 -30.10 16.70 -1.10
CA GLU A 10 -29.72 15.29 -1.00
C GLU A 10 -28.44 15.02 -1.79
N LYS A 11 -28.36 15.56 -3.01
CA LYS A 11 -27.18 15.46 -3.87
C LYS A 11 -25.97 16.11 -3.22
N GLU A 12 -26.12 17.30 -2.64
CA GLU A 12 -25.05 17.98 -1.91
C GLU A 12 -24.53 17.13 -0.75
N ARG A 13 -25.43 16.50 0.02
CA ARG A 13 -25.06 15.61 1.12
C ARG A 13 -24.28 14.39 0.65
N VAL A 14 -24.71 13.77 -0.46
CA VAL A 14 -23.99 12.63 -1.06
C VAL A 14 -22.60 13.06 -1.52
N LEU A 15 -22.48 14.19 -2.22
CA LEU A 15 -21.19 14.69 -2.69
C LEU A 15 -20.24 15.02 -1.53
N GLU A 16 -20.76 15.56 -0.43
CA GLU A 16 -19.97 15.84 0.78
C GLU A 16 -19.35 14.56 1.37
N VAL A 17 -20.13 13.47 1.41
CA VAL A 17 -19.64 12.15 1.84
C VAL A 17 -18.56 11.63 0.91
N LEU A 18 -18.77 11.72 -0.41
CA LEU A 18 -17.80 11.28 -1.40
C LEU A 18 -16.49 12.07 -1.33
N TRP A 19 -16.55 13.38 -1.09
CA TRP A 19 -15.35 14.21 -0.89
C TRP A 19 -14.55 13.79 0.34
N ARG A 20 -15.22 13.52 1.47
CA ARG A 20 -14.58 13.01 2.69
C ARG A 20 -13.96 11.64 2.46
N ASP A 21 -14.67 10.72 1.78
CA ASP A 21 -14.13 9.40 1.40
C ASP A 21 -12.88 9.54 0.52
N LYS A 22 -12.93 10.40 -0.51
CA LYS A 22 -11.78 10.67 -1.38
C LYS A 22 -10.58 11.20 -0.60
N HIS A 23 -10.81 12.15 0.32
CA HIS A 23 -9.75 12.69 1.16
C HIS A 23 -9.10 11.61 2.04
N LEU A 24 -9.91 10.76 2.68
CA LEU A 24 -9.42 9.64 3.49
C LEU A 24 -8.64 8.62 2.65
N ARG A 25 -9.10 8.32 1.43
CA ARG A 25 -8.37 7.44 0.50
C ARG A 25 -6.99 7.99 0.16
N THR A 26 -6.87 9.28 -0.15
CA THR A 26 -5.57 9.90 -0.44
C THR A 26 -4.61 9.82 0.75
N ILE A 27 -5.10 10.06 1.98
CA ILE A 27 -4.28 9.91 3.19
C ILE A 27 -3.79 8.46 3.34
N GLU A 28 -4.67 7.49 3.10
CA GLU A 28 -4.35 6.07 3.21
C GLU A 28 -3.37 5.60 2.12
N GLU A 29 -3.55 6.05 0.88
CA GLU A 29 -2.62 5.81 -0.23
C GLU A 29 -1.22 6.33 0.10
N ASP A 30 -1.13 7.53 0.65
CA ASP A 30 0.11 8.14 1.09
C ASP A 30 0.77 7.34 2.23
N ARG A 31 -0.02 6.86 3.19
CA ARG A 31 0.45 5.99 4.28
C ARG A 31 0.98 4.66 3.75
N ILE A 32 0.26 4.02 2.83
CA ILE A 32 0.68 2.77 2.18
C ILE A 32 1.95 2.99 1.36
N ARG A 33 2.05 4.10 0.63
CA ARG A 33 3.24 4.46 -0.14
C ARG A 33 4.47 4.60 0.75
N ARG A 34 4.37 5.28 1.90
CA ARG A 34 5.46 5.37 2.88
C ARG A 34 5.88 3.99 3.40
N MET A 35 4.92 3.15 3.82
CA MET A 35 5.22 1.79 4.28
C MET A 35 5.92 0.93 3.20
N LYS A 36 5.47 1.03 1.95
CA LYS A 36 6.12 0.33 0.82
C LYS A 36 7.53 0.86 0.56
N GLY A 37 7.75 2.16 0.70
CA GLY A 37 9.07 2.80 0.63
C GLY A 37 10.04 2.28 1.70
N GLU A 38 9.60 2.22 2.96
CA GLU A 38 10.39 1.66 4.07
C GLU A 38 10.78 0.20 3.82
N LEU A 39 9.84 -0.62 3.30
CA LEU A 39 10.13 -1.99 2.92
C LEU A 39 11.16 -2.09 1.78
N GLN A 40 11.08 -1.20 0.79
CA GLN A 40 12.04 -1.14 -0.31
C GLN A 40 13.44 -0.80 0.22
N GLU A 41 13.53 0.17 1.12
CA GLU A 41 14.78 0.56 1.74
C GLU A 41 15.38 -0.57 2.59
N LEU A 42 14.55 -1.28 3.37
CA LEU A 42 14.97 -2.46 4.11
C LEU A 42 15.52 -3.57 3.18
N ARG A 43 14.93 -3.75 1.99
CA ARG A 43 15.44 -4.69 0.98
C ARG A 43 16.80 -4.25 0.43
N ARG A 44 16.98 -2.96 0.12
CA ARG A 44 18.23 -2.39 -0.39
C ARG A 44 19.38 -2.54 0.60
N LYS A 45 19.16 -2.29 1.89
CA LYS A 45 20.18 -2.47 2.95
C LYS A 45 20.75 -3.90 3.03
N GLY A 46 19.98 -4.90 2.61
CA GLY A 46 20.43 -6.29 2.54
C GLY A 46 21.16 -6.67 1.25
N ALA A 47 21.08 -5.85 0.20
CA ALA A 47 21.62 -6.17 -1.12
C ALA A 47 23.14 -6.10 -1.14
N LYS A 48 23.78 -7.14 -1.70
CA LYS A 48 25.24 -7.18 -1.87
C LYS A 48 25.65 -6.11 -2.89
N SER A 49 26.52 -5.19 -2.47
CA SER A 49 27.23 -4.25 -3.33
C SER A 49 28.47 -4.91 -3.95
N TYR A 50 28.61 -4.83 -5.27
CA TYR A 50 29.77 -5.34 -6.01
C TYR A 50 31.12 -4.74 -5.57
N ALA A 51 31.10 -3.57 -4.93
CA ALA A 51 32.32 -2.91 -4.43
C ALA A 51 32.92 -3.57 -3.18
N ARG A 52 32.21 -4.51 -2.54
CA ARG A 52 32.69 -5.23 -1.34
C ARG A 52 32.94 -6.69 -1.65
N GLN A 53 34.10 -7.18 -1.23
CA GLN A 53 34.38 -8.62 -1.18
C GLN A 53 33.58 -9.24 -0.02
N TYR A 54 32.61 -10.08 -0.34
CA TYR A 54 31.88 -10.85 0.67
C TYR A 54 32.53 -12.21 0.83
N GLY A 55 32.68 -12.65 2.08
CA GLY A 55 33.02 -14.05 2.35
C GLY A 55 31.94 -15.01 1.82
N GLU A 56 32.34 -16.26 1.61
CA GLU A 56 31.53 -17.33 1.02
C GLU A 56 30.21 -17.59 1.79
N ARG A 57 30.20 -17.37 3.11
CA ARG A 57 29.02 -17.46 3.97
C ARG A 57 28.74 -16.16 4.72
N THR A 58 27.79 -15.37 4.23
CA THR A 58 27.33 -14.12 4.86
C THR A 58 25.82 -14.14 5.09
N CYS A 59 25.36 -13.40 6.10
CA CYS A 59 23.93 -13.20 6.35
C CYS A 59 23.29 -12.40 5.22
N ALA A 60 22.21 -12.88 4.61
CA ALA A 60 21.52 -12.18 3.51
C ALA A 60 20.80 -10.86 3.90
N ARG A 61 20.86 -10.45 5.18
CA ARG A 61 20.21 -9.23 5.69
C ARG A 61 21.19 -8.21 6.20
N CYS A 62 22.09 -8.60 7.11
CA CYS A 62 23.10 -7.69 7.66
C CYS A 62 24.49 -7.87 7.06
N GLN A 63 24.67 -8.83 6.15
CA GLN A 63 25.92 -9.12 5.43
C GLN A 63 27.11 -9.53 6.30
N ARG A 64 26.94 -9.62 7.62
CA ARG A 64 27.97 -10.12 8.52
C ARG A 64 28.35 -11.56 8.18
N PRO A 65 29.63 -11.94 8.28
CA PRO A 65 30.08 -13.32 8.12
C PRO A 65 29.34 -14.27 9.06
N LEU A 66 29.04 -15.46 8.56
CA LEU A 66 28.47 -16.56 9.34
C LEU A 66 29.59 -17.56 9.63
N GLY A 67 29.66 -18.03 10.88
CA GLY A 67 30.68 -19.00 11.27
C GLY A 67 30.40 -20.40 10.73
N LYS A 68 31.40 -21.29 10.85
CA LYS A 68 31.26 -22.71 10.52
C LYS A 68 30.75 -23.55 11.71
N LEU A 69 31.08 -23.13 12.94
CA LEU A 69 30.73 -23.83 14.19
C LEU A 69 29.72 -23.01 15.02
N TRP A 70 29.98 -21.72 15.21
CA TRP A 70 29.11 -20.79 15.96
C TRP A 70 28.41 -19.81 15.00
N ASN A 71 27.11 -19.58 15.20
CA ASN A 71 26.30 -18.69 14.33
C ASN A 71 26.40 -19.05 12.83
N THR A 72 26.15 -20.32 12.50
CA THR A 72 26.12 -20.87 11.12
C THR A 72 24.98 -20.32 10.26
N GLY A 73 24.11 -19.50 10.86
CA GLY A 73 22.89 -19.00 10.26
C GLY A 73 21.85 -20.10 10.04
N ALA A 74 20.62 -19.70 9.72
CA ALA A 74 19.55 -20.61 9.34
C ALA A 74 18.79 -20.08 8.14
N VAL A 75 18.11 -20.96 7.43
CA VAL A 75 17.36 -20.65 6.21
C VAL A 75 15.99 -20.06 6.56
N CYS A 76 15.70 -18.86 6.05
CA CYS A 76 14.42 -18.21 6.23
C CYS A 76 13.28 -19.00 5.59
N ARG A 77 12.22 -19.32 6.36
CA ARG A 77 11.03 -20.04 5.88
C ARG A 77 10.17 -19.27 4.86
N GLY A 78 10.47 -17.99 4.63
CA GLY A 78 9.72 -17.15 3.69
C GLY A 78 10.41 -16.89 2.35
N CYS A 79 11.75 -16.95 2.29
CA CYS A 79 12.50 -16.60 1.08
C CYS A 79 13.75 -17.46 0.85
N SER A 80 13.94 -18.51 1.65
CA SER A 80 15.04 -19.48 1.54
C SER A 80 16.47 -18.90 1.63
N HIS A 81 16.63 -17.64 2.05
CA HIS A 81 17.94 -17.06 2.29
C HIS A 81 18.49 -17.40 3.68
N ARG A 82 19.80 -17.61 3.77
CA ARG A 82 20.50 -17.87 5.04
C ARG A 82 20.73 -16.56 5.82
N ILE A 83 20.34 -16.54 7.09
CA ILE A 83 20.42 -15.37 7.97
C ILE A 83 20.96 -15.70 9.36
N CYS A 84 21.62 -14.75 10.01
CA CYS A 84 22.06 -14.87 11.40
C CYS A 84 20.87 -14.82 12.37
N SER A 85 21.07 -15.25 13.62
CA SER A 85 20.05 -15.23 14.67
C SER A 85 19.43 -13.85 14.90
N ARG A 86 20.24 -12.78 14.84
CA ARG A 86 19.78 -11.39 15.03
C ARG A 86 18.86 -10.87 13.93
N CYS A 87 18.85 -11.50 12.75
CA CYS A 87 17.98 -11.10 11.64
C CYS A 87 16.70 -11.95 11.55
N ARG A 88 16.45 -12.81 12.55
CA ARG A 88 15.22 -13.60 12.68
C ARG A 88 14.20 -12.82 13.49
N VAL A 89 12.94 -12.93 13.10
CA VAL A 89 11.81 -12.33 13.80
C VAL A 89 10.75 -13.40 14.01
N GLY A 90 10.22 -13.48 15.25
CA GLY A 90 9.28 -14.51 15.70
C GLY A 90 9.97 -15.69 16.40
N ALA A 91 9.17 -16.54 17.06
CA ALA A 91 9.65 -17.71 17.81
C ALA A 91 9.67 -18.99 16.97
N ALA A 92 8.59 -19.77 16.96
CA ALA A 92 8.54 -21.10 16.33
C ALA A 92 8.55 -21.09 14.78
N ASN A 93 7.91 -20.09 14.18
CA ASN A 93 7.79 -19.91 12.73
C ASN A 93 8.54 -18.67 12.24
N TRP A 94 9.76 -18.48 12.74
CA TRP A 94 10.54 -17.28 12.48
C TRP A 94 10.78 -17.07 10.98
N LYS A 95 10.85 -15.80 10.59
CA LYS A 95 11.21 -15.35 9.24
C LYS A 95 12.31 -14.30 9.33
N CYS A 96 12.93 -13.97 8.20
CA CYS A 96 13.86 -12.85 8.15
C CYS A 96 13.13 -11.51 8.34
N THR A 97 13.85 -10.48 8.78
CA THR A 97 13.32 -9.11 8.93
C THR A 97 12.55 -8.61 7.69
N VAL A 98 13.06 -8.86 6.48
CA VAL A 98 12.39 -8.45 5.23
C VAL A 98 11.09 -9.21 4.98
N CYS A 99 11.06 -10.53 5.17
CA CYS A 99 9.83 -11.32 4.99
C CYS A 99 8.78 -10.98 6.05
N HIS A 100 9.23 -10.67 7.27
CA HIS A 100 8.37 -10.18 8.33
C HIS A 100 7.76 -8.83 7.93
N ALA A 101 8.58 -7.84 7.59
CA ALA A 101 8.12 -6.52 7.16
C ALA A 101 7.19 -6.58 5.94
N TYR A 102 7.49 -7.44 4.96
CA TYR A 102 6.62 -7.65 3.80
C TYR A 102 5.22 -8.14 4.22
N ARG A 103 5.15 -9.12 5.13
CA ARG A 103 3.87 -9.60 5.66
C ARG A 103 3.10 -8.49 6.40
N GLU A 104 3.80 -7.70 7.21
CA GLU A 104 3.19 -6.58 7.94
C GLU A 104 2.64 -5.52 7.00
N VAL A 105 3.37 -5.15 5.93
CA VAL A 105 2.86 -4.24 4.90
C VAL A 105 1.60 -4.83 4.27
N LYS A 106 1.61 -6.10 3.85
CA LYS A 106 0.48 -6.76 3.20
C LYS A 106 -0.78 -6.80 4.08
N ILE A 107 -0.61 -7.01 5.39
CA ILE A 107 -1.71 -7.00 6.36
C ILE A 107 -2.22 -5.58 6.58
N ARG A 108 -1.32 -4.65 6.93
CA ARG A 108 -1.67 -3.27 7.32
C ARG A 108 -2.16 -2.41 6.16
N SER A 109 -1.81 -2.74 4.92
CA SER A 109 -2.33 -2.07 3.72
C SER A 109 -3.69 -2.64 3.27
N GLY A 110 -4.14 -3.76 3.85
CA GLY A 110 -5.32 -4.47 3.36
C GLY A 110 -5.13 -5.20 2.03
N GLU A 111 -3.89 -5.27 1.50
CA GLU A 111 -3.60 -5.94 0.21
C GLU A 111 -4.03 -7.41 0.21
N TRP A 112 -3.91 -8.11 1.35
CA TRP A 112 -4.44 -9.47 1.49
C TRP A 112 -5.94 -9.57 1.18
N PHE A 113 -6.74 -8.57 1.57
CA PHE A 113 -8.18 -8.55 1.35
C PHE A 113 -8.50 -8.17 -0.10
N LEU A 114 -7.76 -7.23 -0.68
CA LEU A 114 -7.93 -6.83 -2.08
C LEU A 114 -7.63 -7.98 -3.04
N GLU A 115 -6.59 -8.78 -2.76
CA GLU A 115 -6.27 -9.99 -3.51
C GLU A 115 -7.41 -11.03 -3.42
N GLU A 116 -7.93 -11.30 -2.21
CA GLU A 116 -9.07 -12.22 -2.04
C GLU A 116 -10.34 -11.72 -2.75
N LYS A 117 -10.61 -10.42 -2.66
CA LYS A 117 -11.73 -9.80 -3.36
C LYS A 117 -11.58 -9.94 -4.88
N ALA A 118 -10.38 -9.75 -5.42
CA ALA A 118 -10.12 -9.86 -6.86
C ALA A 118 -10.35 -11.29 -7.40
N LYS A 119 -10.13 -12.32 -6.58
CA LYS A 119 -10.45 -13.72 -6.95
C LYS A 119 -11.96 -13.94 -7.10
N LYS A 120 -12.77 -13.32 -6.24
CA LYS A 120 -14.24 -13.45 -6.24
C LYS A 120 -14.90 -12.52 -7.25
N PHE A 121 -14.32 -11.35 -7.47
CA PHE A 121 -14.83 -10.31 -8.37
C PHE A 121 -13.70 -9.90 -9.30
N PRO A 122 -13.50 -10.60 -10.44
CA PRO A 122 -12.49 -10.23 -11.42
C PRO A 122 -12.84 -8.85 -11.99
N VAL A 123 -12.10 -7.83 -11.56
CA VAL A 123 -12.23 -6.48 -12.08
C VAL A 123 -11.51 -6.44 -13.43
N THR A 124 -12.20 -6.00 -14.48
CA THR A 124 -11.55 -5.63 -15.75
C THR A 124 -10.53 -4.54 -15.43
N ILE A 125 -9.26 -4.80 -15.71
CA ILE A 125 -8.06 -4.07 -15.24
C ILE A 125 -8.09 -2.55 -15.55
N ASP A 126 -8.98 -2.10 -16.42
CA ASP A 126 -9.10 -0.70 -16.79
C ASP A 126 -10.16 0.04 -15.95
N LYS A 127 -9.75 0.43 -14.74
CA LYS A 127 -9.97 1.75 -14.13
C LYS A 127 -9.90 1.61 -12.61
N SER A 128 -8.81 2.13 -12.03
CA SER A 128 -8.68 2.47 -10.60
C SER A 128 -9.76 3.44 -10.10
N GLU A 129 -10.63 3.91 -10.99
CA GLU A 129 -11.67 4.90 -10.75
C GLU A 129 -12.95 4.24 -10.21
N THR A 130 -13.21 4.48 -8.94
CA THR A 130 -14.45 4.12 -8.25
C THR A 130 -15.65 4.88 -8.83
N THR A 131 -16.86 4.33 -8.65
CA THR A 131 -18.10 5.05 -9.00
C THR A 131 -18.18 6.41 -8.29
N GLY A 132 -17.70 6.50 -7.04
CA GLY A 132 -17.62 7.76 -6.30
C GLY A 132 -16.74 8.82 -6.98
N GLU A 133 -15.57 8.42 -7.49
CA GLU A 133 -14.69 9.34 -8.23
C GLU A 133 -15.29 9.82 -9.54
N LYS A 134 -16.02 8.95 -10.27
CA LYS A 134 -16.78 9.33 -11.47
C LYS A 134 -17.85 10.38 -11.13
N LEU A 135 -18.61 10.13 -10.07
CA LEU A 135 -19.65 11.06 -9.59
C LEU A 135 -19.05 12.40 -9.17
N LEU A 136 -17.94 12.39 -8.43
CA LEU A 136 -17.23 13.61 -8.08
C LEU A 136 -16.77 14.38 -9.33
N LYS A 137 -16.20 13.73 -10.34
CA LYS A 137 -15.81 14.40 -11.60
C LYS A 137 -17.00 15.03 -12.31
N ILE A 138 -18.09 14.30 -12.46
CA ILE A 138 -19.31 14.78 -13.15
C ILE A 138 -19.89 16.00 -12.44
N TYR A 139 -20.05 15.94 -11.11
CA TYR A 139 -20.79 16.96 -10.37
C TYR A 139 -19.92 18.09 -9.80
N SER A 140 -18.58 17.95 -9.78
CA SER A 140 -17.68 19.09 -9.45
C SER A 140 -17.65 20.14 -10.57
N VAL A 141 -17.83 19.72 -11.83
CA VAL A 141 -17.95 20.63 -12.99
C VAL A 141 -19.19 21.51 -12.88
N GLN A 142 -20.27 21.00 -12.26
CA GLN A 142 -21.55 21.71 -12.18
C GLN A 142 -21.55 22.84 -11.12
N ARG A 143 -20.74 22.74 -10.05
CA ARG A 143 -20.62 23.81 -9.04
C ARG A 143 -19.98 25.09 -9.57
N HIS A 144 -19.20 25.03 -10.66
CA HIS A 144 -18.59 26.21 -11.27
C HIS A 144 -19.50 26.98 -12.23
N ILE A 145 -20.66 26.42 -12.60
CA ILE A 145 -21.58 27.04 -13.57
C ILE A 145 -22.77 27.71 -12.87
N SER A 146 -23.07 27.36 -11.61
CA SER A 146 -24.28 27.83 -10.89
C SER A 146 -24.12 29.13 -10.11
N VAL A 147 -22.96 29.79 -10.14
CA VAL A 147 -22.73 31.06 -9.41
C VAL A 147 -22.83 32.24 -10.38
N VAL A 148 -24.01 32.45 -10.96
CA VAL A 148 -24.39 33.76 -11.51
C VAL A 148 -25.56 34.24 -10.65
N PRO A 149 -25.37 35.25 -9.78
CA PRO A 149 -26.49 35.84 -9.06
C PRO A 149 -27.49 36.42 -10.08
N PRO A 150 -28.81 36.27 -9.87
CA PRO A 150 -29.79 36.88 -10.75
C PRO A 150 -29.60 38.39 -10.76
N THR A 151 -29.53 38.97 -11.95
CA THR A 151 -29.52 40.43 -12.15
C THR A 151 -30.82 41.01 -11.56
N PRO A 152 -30.75 42.02 -10.67
CA PRO A 152 -31.96 42.64 -10.15
C PRO A 152 -32.77 43.28 -11.30
N PRO A 153 -34.12 43.24 -11.23
CA PRO A 153 -34.99 43.86 -12.22
C PRO A 153 -34.85 45.41 -12.21
N PRO A 154 -35.19 46.09 -13.33
CA PRO A 154 -35.00 47.52 -13.55
C PRO A 154 -35.88 48.42 -12.67
#